data_AF-X0KFS8-F1
#
_entry.id   AF-X0KFS8-F1
#
_cell.length_a   1.000
_cell.length_b   1.000
_cell.length_c   1.000
_cell.angle_alpha   90.00
_cell.angle_beta   90.00
_cell.angle_gamma   90.00
#
_symmetry.space_group_name_H-M   'P 1'
#
loop_
_entity.id
_entity.type
_entity.pdbx_description
1 polymer ?
#
loop_
_entity_poly.entity_id
_entity_poly.type
_entity_poly.pdbx_seq_one_letter_code
_entity_poly.pdbx_strand_id
1 'polypeptide(L)'
;MGSSLPWSLEHILFDNWGYFWLGDASYSWDSNSWVIEGSFSGPNPAALWKTGGSYQVNLNKGDAIPFTYLWANGGGPGGSNLSVKTPSGKVIPGFQGFV
;
A
#
# COMPACT_ATOMS: atom_id res chain seq x y z
N MET A 1 -0.18 -16.44 -24.74
CA MET A 1 -0.05 -15.29 -23.82
C MET A 1 -1.00 -15.55 -22.66
N GLY A 2 -0.50 -15.59 -21.42
CA GLY A 2 -1.35 -15.85 -20.24
C GLY A 2 -2.21 -14.63 -19.91
N SER A 3 -3.43 -14.84 -19.42
CA SER A 3 -4.32 -13.76 -19.00
C SER A 3 -3.79 -13.10 -17.72
N SER A 4 -3.78 -11.76 -17.68
CA SER A 4 -3.49 -11.00 -16.46
C SER A 4 -4.55 -11.28 -15.40
N LEU A 5 -4.12 -11.57 -14.17
CA LEU A 5 -5.02 -11.80 -13.05
C LEU A 5 -4.97 -10.61 -12.08
N PRO A 6 -6.09 -10.26 -11.43
CA PRO A 6 -6.10 -9.14 -10.48
C PRO A 6 -5.39 -9.53 -9.18
N TRP A 7 -4.32 -8.80 -8.88
CA TRP A 7 -3.69 -8.74 -7.56
C TRP A 7 -4.20 -7.50 -6.83
N SER A 8 -4.32 -7.54 -5.50
CA SER A 8 -4.66 -6.36 -4.71
C SER A 8 -3.56 -6.08 -3.72
N LEU A 9 -3.06 -4.86 -3.71
CA LEU A 9 -2.23 -4.33 -2.64
C LEU A 9 -3.17 -3.81 -1.58
N GLU A 10 -3.14 -4.45 -0.41
CA GLU A 10 -3.99 -4.10 0.72
C GLU A 10 -3.13 -3.43 1.77
N HIS A 11 -3.49 -2.21 2.14
CA HIS A 11 -2.88 -1.52 3.27
C HIS A 11 -3.95 -1.22 4.30
N ILE A 12 -3.77 -1.78 5.48
CA ILE A 12 -4.82 -1.85 6.49
C ILE A 12 -4.60 -0.76 7.56
N LEU A 13 -3.35 -0.32 7.79
CA LEU A 13 -3.06 0.62 8.87
C LEU A 13 -1.74 1.39 8.68
N PHE A 14 -1.84 2.72 8.73
CA PHE A 14 -0.72 3.66 8.91
C PHE A 14 -0.84 4.32 10.28
N ASP A 15 0.18 4.19 11.11
CA ASP A 15 0.33 4.94 12.36
C ASP A 15 1.75 5.53 12.42
N ASN A 16 1.99 6.83 12.18
CA ASN A 16 1.01 7.92 12.06
C ASN A 16 0.71 8.35 10.63
N TRP A 17 1.64 8.26 9.68
CA TRP A 17 1.43 8.77 8.32
C TRP A 17 2.08 7.83 7.31
N GLY A 18 1.45 7.60 6.16
CA GLY A 18 2.17 7.05 5.01
C GLY A 18 1.47 7.20 3.67
N TYR A 19 2.24 6.90 2.64
CA TYR A 19 1.87 6.99 1.23
C TYR A 19 2.45 5.81 0.46
N PHE A 20 1.76 5.43 -0.60
CA PHE A 20 2.21 4.39 -1.51
C PHE A 20 1.98 4.80 -2.96
N TRP A 21 3.02 4.68 -3.78
CA TRP A 21 2.99 4.95 -5.21
C TRP A 21 3.27 3.67 -5.99
N LEU A 22 2.66 3.53 -7.16
CA LEU A 22 2.83 2.41 -8.09
C LEU A 22 3.11 2.90 -9.50
N GLY A 23 3.78 2.07 -10.29
CA GLY A 23 4.08 2.35 -11.70
C GLY A 23 4.96 3.59 -11.84
N ASP A 24 4.79 4.36 -12.91
CA ASP A 24 5.66 5.51 -13.19
C ASP A 24 5.67 6.57 -12.07
N ALA A 25 4.55 6.72 -11.36
CA ALA A 25 4.43 7.61 -10.21
C ALA A 25 5.36 7.24 -9.05
N SER A 26 5.81 5.99 -8.98
CA SER A 26 6.79 5.56 -7.97
C SER A 26 8.15 6.23 -8.10
N TYR A 27 8.50 6.77 -9.28
CA TYR A 27 9.77 7.43 -9.50
C TYR A 27 9.74 8.93 -9.20
N SER A 28 8.55 9.56 -9.20
CA SER A 28 8.41 11.01 -9.01
C SER A 28 8.10 11.43 -7.57
N TRP A 29 7.40 10.57 -6.82
CA TRP A 29 6.94 10.83 -5.44
C TRP A 29 6.03 12.07 -5.38
N ASP A 30 5.33 12.36 -6.48
CA ASP A 30 4.41 13.49 -6.56
C ASP A 30 3.28 13.31 -5.53
N SER A 31 3.03 14.37 -4.77
CA SER A 31 2.09 14.39 -3.66
C SER A 31 0.62 14.40 -4.11
N ASN A 32 0.32 14.05 -5.36
CA ASN A 32 -1.05 13.89 -5.84
C ASN A 32 -1.24 12.59 -6.61
N SER A 33 -0.20 11.73 -6.66
CA SER A 33 -0.20 10.51 -7.47
C SER A 33 -0.02 9.24 -6.65
N TRP A 34 -0.14 9.30 -5.32
CA TRP A 34 -0.19 8.09 -4.50
C TRP A 34 -1.49 7.33 -4.77
N VAL A 35 -1.40 6.00 -4.76
CA VAL A 35 -2.56 5.12 -4.89
C VAL A 35 -3.17 4.79 -3.53
N ILE A 36 -2.39 4.91 -2.46
CA ILE A 36 -2.84 4.74 -1.08
C ILE A 36 -2.21 5.84 -0.24
N GLU A 37 -3.02 6.46 0.60
CA GLU A 37 -2.61 7.42 1.64
C GLU A 37 -3.29 7.00 2.94
N GLY A 38 -2.58 7.14 4.06
CA GLY A 38 -3.22 7.10 5.36
C GLY A 38 -2.53 7.98 6.37
N SER A 39 -3.33 8.47 7.30
CA SER A 39 -2.89 9.36 8.36
C SER A 39 -3.71 9.12 9.62
N PHE A 40 -3.04 9.10 10.76
CA PHE A 40 -3.57 9.08 12.11
C PHE A 40 -3.06 10.33 12.85
N SER A 41 -3.93 11.33 13.02
CA SER A 41 -3.54 12.66 13.52
C SER A 41 -4.47 13.22 14.62
N GLY A 42 -4.40 12.72 15.87
CA GLY A 42 -5.00 13.40 17.03
C GLY A 42 -5.85 12.52 17.97
N PRO A 43 -6.64 13.14 18.89
CA PRO A 43 -7.32 12.43 19.98
C PRO A 43 -8.74 11.91 19.65
N ASN A 44 -9.30 12.20 18.47
CA ASN A 44 -10.69 11.85 18.11
C ASN A 44 -10.80 10.66 17.14
N PRO A 45 -11.14 9.45 17.60
CA PRO A 45 -11.06 8.24 16.78
C PRO A 45 -11.96 8.21 15.53
N ALA A 46 -13.03 8.99 15.49
CA ALA A 46 -14.00 8.92 14.39
C ALA A 46 -13.62 9.76 13.15
N ALA A 47 -12.72 10.74 13.29
CA ALA A 47 -12.32 11.65 12.20
C ALA A 47 -10.88 11.41 11.71
N LEU A 48 -10.21 10.39 12.26
CA LEU A 48 -8.76 10.16 12.14
C LEU A 48 -8.39 8.89 11.39
N TRP A 49 -9.38 8.21 10.83
CA TRP A 49 -9.20 6.96 10.10
C TRP A 49 -9.26 7.26 8.60
N LYS A 50 -8.17 7.78 8.03
CA LYS A 50 -7.80 7.35 6.68
C LYS A 50 -6.99 6.06 6.85
N THR A 51 -7.69 4.96 7.12
CA THR A 51 -7.09 3.63 7.29
C THR A 51 -6.68 3.08 5.94
N GLY A 52 -5.51 3.49 5.46
CA GLY A 52 -4.93 3.00 4.22
C GLY A 52 -5.97 2.85 3.11
N GLY A 53 -5.84 1.79 2.33
CA GLY A 53 -6.73 1.50 1.23
C GLY A 53 -6.29 0.22 0.52
N SER A 54 -7.11 -0.23 -0.42
CA SER A 54 -6.70 -1.27 -1.34
C SER A 54 -6.56 -0.69 -2.73
N TYR A 55 -5.51 -1.12 -3.44
CA TYR A 55 -5.31 -0.78 -4.84
C TYR A 55 -5.13 -2.06 -5.65
N GLN A 56 -5.96 -2.23 -6.68
CA GLN A 56 -5.90 -3.41 -7.54
C GLN A 56 -4.94 -3.16 -8.70
N VAL A 57 -4.07 -4.13 -8.96
CA VAL A 57 -3.16 -4.15 -10.09
C VAL A 57 -3.30 -5.47 -10.84
N ASN A 58 -3.40 -5.40 -12.17
CA ASN A 58 -3.40 -6.59 -13.01
C ASN A 58 -1.97 -6.91 -13.42
N LEU A 59 -1.48 -8.10 -13.06
CA LEU A 59 -0.12 -8.55 -13.40
C LEU A 59 -0.19 -9.93 -14.06
N ASN A 60 0.66 -10.15 -15.06
CA ASN A 60 0.98 -11.46 -15.59
C ASN A 60 2.12 -12.10 -14.78
N LYS A 61 2.31 -13.41 -14.96
CA LYS A 61 3.46 -14.11 -14.38
C LYS A 61 4.76 -13.56 -14.96
N GLY A 62 5.64 -13.06 -14.10
CA GLY A 62 6.93 -12.50 -14.47
C GLY A 62 6.91 -10.99 -14.68
N ASP A 63 5.75 -10.34 -14.61
CA ASP A 63 5.66 -8.89 -14.60
C ASP A 63 6.25 -8.33 -13.30
N ALA A 64 6.94 -7.21 -13.41
CA ALA A 64 7.38 -6.41 -12.29
C ALA A 64 6.77 -5.01 -12.41
N ILE A 65 6.22 -4.49 -11.32
CA ILE A 65 5.73 -3.12 -11.23
C ILE A 65 6.55 -2.38 -10.18
N PRO A 66 7.11 -1.20 -10.50
CA PRO A 66 7.84 -0.42 -9.51
C PRO A 66 6.87 0.18 -8.49
N PHE A 67 7.33 0.29 -7.26
CA PHE A 67 6.59 0.94 -6.18
C PHE A 67 7.52 1.76 -5.31
N THR A 68 6.93 2.76 -4.66
CA THR A 68 7.58 3.51 -3.58
C THR A 68 6.66 3.49 -2.38
N TYR A 69 7.23 3.24 -1.21
CA TYR A 69 6.53 3.23 0.05
C TYR A 69 7.17 4.20 1.03
N LEU A 70 6.38 5.12 1.57
CA LEU A 70 6.78 6.02 2.65
C LEU A 70 5.90 5.78 3.87
N TRP A 71 6.53 5.62 5.03
CA TRP A 71 5.86 5.61 6.32
C TRP A 71 6.66 6.41 7.35
N ALA A 72 5.94 7.15 8.19
CA ALA A 72 6.49 7.94 9.28
C ALA A 72 5.68 7.75 10.56
N ASN A 73 6.39 7.60 11.67
CA ASN A 73 5.84 7.54 13.02
C ASN A 73 6.02 8.90 13.71
N GLY A 74 4.95 9.45 14.25
CA GLY A 74 4.93 10.73 14.97
C GLY A 74 5.36 10.62 16.45
N GLY A 75 5.48 9.40 16.98
CA GLY A 75 5.96 9.14 18.34
C GLY A 75 5.17 8.02 19.04
N GLY A 76 5.74 7.42 20.09
CA GLY A 76 5.15 6.26 20.75
C GLY A 76 5.23 4.98 19.90
N PRO A 77 4.44 3.93 20.22
CA PRO A 77 4.37 2.72 19.41
C PRO A 77 3.91 3.05 17.99
N GLY A 78 4.66 2.59 16.98
CA GLY A 78 4.33 2.81 15.57
C GLY A 78 3.99 1.51 14.87
N GLY A 79 3.14 1.60 13.85
CA GLY A 79 2.74 0.46 13.03
C GLY A 79 2.50 0.85 11.57
N SER A 80 2.96 0.00 10.66
CA SER A 80 2.66 0.09 9.24
C SER A 80 2.42 -1.32 8.72
N ASN A 81 1.21 -1.59 8.20
CA ASN A 81 0.86 -2.90 7.66
C ASN A 81 0.46 -2.80 6.19
N LEU A 82 1.41 -3.17 5.33
CA LEU A 82 1.21 -3.40 3.91
C LEU A 82 1.17 -4.90 3.66
N SER A 83 0.25 -5.36 2.82
CA SER A 83 0.10 -6.76 2.44
C SER A 83 -0.26 -6.88 0.96
N VAL A 84 0.10 -8.01 0.36
CA VAL A 84 -0.31 -8.39 -1.00
C VAL A 84 -1.37 -9.46 -0.92
N LYS A 85 -2.52 -9.23 -1.54
CA LYS A 85 -3.55 -10.24 -1.78
C LYS A 85 -3.43 -10.78 -3.19
N THR A 86 -3.19 -12.08 -3.29
CA THR A 86 -3.10 -12.78 -4.57
C THR A 86 -4.48 -12.94 -5.23
N PRO A 87 -4.55 -13.28 -6.53
CA PRO A 87 -5.81 -13.62 -7.20
C PRO A 87 -6.57 -14.78 -6.55
N SER A 88 -5.86 -15.68 -5.85
CA SER A 88 -6.47 -16.77 -5.09
C SER A 88 -7.04 -16.32 -3.74
N GLY A 89 -6.97 -15.02 -3.42
CA GLY A 89 -7.39 -14.45 -2.14
C GLY A 89 -6.41 -14.64 -0.99
N LYS A 90 -5.23 -15.22 -1.22
CA LYS A 90 -4.21 -15.39 -0.18
C LYS A 90 -3.61 -14.03 0.17
N VAL A 91 -3.59 -13.67 1.44
CA VAL A 91 -2.91 -12.46 1.94
C VAL A 91 -1.49 -12.81 2.35
N ILE A 92 -0.54 -12.01 1.89
CA ILE A 92 0.89 -12.17 2.11
C ILE A 92 1.36 -10.90 2.82
N PRO A 93 1.84 -11.00 4.08
CA PRO A 93 2.35 -9.84 4.80
C PRO A 93 3.55 -9.22 4.10
N GLY A 94 3.55 -7.89 3.99
CA GLY A 94 4.55 -7.13 3.25
C GLY A 94 4.62 -7.57 1.79
N PHE A 95 5.84 -7.85 1.34
CA PHE A 95 6.15 -8.29 -0.02
C PHE A 95 6.91 -9.62 -0.05
N GLN A 96 6.77 -10.45 0.98
CA GLN A 96 7.58 -11.67 1.12
C GLN A 96 7.48 -12.57 -0.14
N GLY A 97 8.62 -12.73 -0.83
CA GLY A 97 8.71 -13.53 -2.07
C GLY A 97 8.39 -12.78 -3.37
N PHE A 98 8.20 -11.45 -3.33
CA PHE A 98 7.88 -10.61 -4.50
C PHE A 98 8.83 -9.41 -4.69
N VAL A 99 9.77 -9.19 -3.75
CA VAL A 99 10.84 -8.16 -3.80
C VAL A 99 12.20 -8.79 -3.55
#